data_AF-A0A3C2AAX0-F1
#
_entry.id   AF-A0A3C2AAX0-F1
#
_cell.length_a   1.000
_cell.length_b   1.000
_cell.length_c   1.000
_cell.angle_alpha   90.00
_cell.angle_beta   90.00
_cell.angle_gamma   90.00
#
_symmetry.space_group_name_H-M   'P 1'
#
loop_
_entity.id
_entity.type
_entity.pdbx_description
1 polymer ?
#
loop_
_entity_poly.entity_id
_entity_poly.type
_entity_poly.pdbx_seq_one_letter_code
_entity_poly.pdbx_strand_id
1 'polypeptide(L)'
;MKLLINQSKPWAIVLGLLVLISACGGEKTSEELQEAFQLHEEALKIRQQAEEKVGELVAITDSVFIQTHQADLEALQESLHEWDEQLVEVPGFEEEHDHNHEGHDHHDHNAAPELSPKEHLDIQQHLLAEIKTIAERARQIQP
;
A
#
# COMPACT_ATOMS: atom_id res chain seq x y z
N MET A 1 57.14 55.54 -3.69
CA MET A 1 55.70 55.57 -4.01
C MET A 1 55.49 54.76 -5.28
N LYS A 2 55.06 53.49 -5.15
CA LYS A 2 54.41 52.66 -6.19
C LYS A 2 53.92 51.39 -5.49
N LEU A 3 52.61 51.22 -5.56
CA LEU A 3 51.84 50.10 -5.04
C LEU A 3 52.16 48.82 -5.82
N LEU A 4 52.24 47.68 -5.14
CA LEU A 4 51.89 46.39 -5.70
C LEU A 4 51.18 45.55 -4.63
N ILE A 5 49.86 45.56 -4.71
CA ILE A 5 48.94 44.67 -3.98
C ILE A 5 49.10 43.28 -4.61
N ASN A 6 49.70 42.34 -3.87
CA ASN A 6 49.82 40.95 -4.31
C ASN A 6 48.53 40.18 -3.95
N GLN A 7 47.74 39.88 -4.97
CA GLN A 7 46.55 39.04 -4.90
C GLN A 7 46.96 37.56 -4.83
N SER A 8 47.17 37.02 -3.63
CA SER A 8 47.35 35.58 -3.46
C SER A 8 45.98 34.88 -3.50
N LYS A 9 45.62 34.42 -4.70
CA LYS A 9 44.48 33.57 -5.00
C LYS A 9 44.60 32.21 -4.30
N PRO A 10 43.67 31.83 -3.40
CA PRO A 10 43.66 30.49 -2.81
C PRO A 10 42.97 29.53 -3.79
N TRP A 11 43.67 29.15 -4.86
CA TRP A 11 43.16 28.25 -5.90
C TRP A 11 43.87 26.89 -5.86
N ALA A 12 43.92 26.24 -4.70
CA ALA A 12 44.65 24.97 -4.62
C ALA A 12 44.09 23.89 -3.68
N ILE A 13 42.99 24.10 -2.98
CA ILE A 13 42.47 23.05 -2.08
C ILE A 13 40.94 23.02 -2.10
N VAL A 14 40.36 22.57 -3.21
CA VAL A 14 39.02 21.96 -3.23
C VAL A 14 39.09 20.76 -4.17
N LEU A 15 39.93 19.78 -3.81
CA LEU A 15 40.05 18.51 -4.51
C LEU A 15 39.96 17.40 -3.46
N GLY A 16 38.72 17.18 -3.04
CA GLY A 16 38.29 16.11 -2.15
C GLY A 16 36.83 15.84 -2.47
N LEU A 17 36.58 15.54 -3.75
CA LEU A 17 35.25 15.23 -4.25
C LEU A 17 34.77 13.98 -3.50
N LEU A 18 33.69 14.18 -2.78
CA LEU A 18 32.87 13.23 -2.05
C LEU A 18 32.56 12.00 -2.94
N VAL A 19 33.37 10.95 -2.82
CA VAL A 19 33.07 9.62 -3.31
C VAL A 19 33.02 8.75 -2.07
N LEU A 20 31.84 8.19 -1.74
CA LEU A 20 31.60 6.96 -0.95
C LEU A 20 30.23 6.97 -0.22
N ILE A 21 29.15 7.12 -0.97
CA ILE A 21 27.81 6.60 -0.60
C ILE A 21 27.04 6.58 -1.93
N SER A 22 26.74 5.45 -2.56
CA SER A 22 25.90 4.38 -2.02
C SER A 22 26.30 3.03 -2.60
N ALA A 23 26.81 2.15 -1.75
CA ALA A 23 26.89 0.72 -2.01
C ALA A 23 26.29 -0.02 -0.81
N CYS A 24 25.01 0.23 -0.55
CA CYS A 24 24.17 -0.72 0.19
C CYS A 24 23.54 -1.62 -0.85
N GLY A 25 24.10 -2.81 -1.01
CA GLY A 25 23.49 -3.90 -1.75
C GLY A 25 22.39 -4.52 -0.90
N GLY A 26 21.14 -4.12 -1.14
CA GLY A 26 19.98 -4.98 -0.96
C GLY A 26 19.76 -5.76 -2.25
N GLU A 27 19.20 -6.96 -2.16
CA GLU A 27 18.72 -7.71 -3.31
C GLU A 27 17.85 -6.77 -4.17
N LYS A 28 18.16 -6.66 -5.47
CA LYS A 28 17.41 -5.75 -6.34
C LYS A 28 16.06 -6.37 -6.62
N THR A 29 15.07 -6.07 -5.78
CA THR A 29 13.66 -6.34 -6.06
C THR A 29 13.33 -5.77 -7.44
N SER A 30 12.66 -6.56 -8.28
CA SER A 30 12.28 -6.13 -9.63
C SER A 30 11.32 -4.94 -9.57
N GLU A 31 11.35 -4.09 -10.60
CA GLU A 31 10.44 -2.94 -10.70
C GLU A 31 8.97 -3.37 -10.56
N GLU A 32 8.60 -4.53 -11.12
CA GLU A 32 7.26 -5.09 -11.01
C GLU A 32 6.87 -5.46 -9.57
N LEU A 33 7.80 -5.95 -8.75
CA LEU A 33 7.51 -6.31 -7.35
C LEU A 33 7.40 -5.04 -6.49
N GLN A 34 8.18 -4.02 -6.79
CA GLN A 34 8.06 -2.72 -6.12
C GLN A 34 6.73 -2.04 -6.44
N GLU A 35 6.28 -2.10 -7.70
CA GLU A 35 4.96 -1.59 -8.08
C GLU A 35 3.83 -2.43 -7.46
N ALA A 36 3.95 -3.77 -7.48
CA ALA A 36 2.99 -4.65 -6.83
C ALA A 36 2.81 -4.30 -5.34
N PHE A 37 3.90 -4.10 -4.61
CA PHE A 37 3.85 -3.72 -3.19
C PHE A 37 3.16 -2.38 -2.95
N GLN A 38 3.42 -1.37 -3.78
CA GLN A 38 2.73 -0.07 -3.67
C GLN A 38 1.22 -0.20 -3.87
N LEU A 39 0.79 -1.03 -4.83
CA LEU A 39 -0.62 -1.29 -5.09
C LEU A 39 -1.27 -2.09 -3.96
N HIS A 40 -0.54 -3.05 -3.38
CA HIS A 40 -0.98 -3.82 -2.21
C HIS A 40 -1.26 -2.91 -1.02
N GLU A 41 -0.32 -2.04 -0.67
CA GLU A 41 -0.47 -1.05 0.42
C GLU A 41 -1.64 -0.09 0.17
N GLU A 42 -1.80 0.38 -1.06
CA GLU A 42 -2.95 1.22 -1.43
C GLU A 42 -4.27 0.45 -1.27
N ALA A 43 -4.31 -0.82 -1.66
CA ALA A 43 -5.49 -1.66 -1.57
C ALA A 43 -5.88 -1.93 -0.11
N LEU A 44 -4.91 -2.27 0.76
CA LEU A 44 -5.15 -2.45 2.20
C LEU A 44 -5.70 -1.18 2.86
N LYS A 45 -5.15 -0.02 2.52
CA LYS A 45 -5.65 1.27 3.01
C LYS A 45 -7.10 1.52 2.58
N ILE A 46 -7.44 1.24 1.32
CA ILE A 46 -8.81 1.41 0.83
C ILE A 46 -9.75 0.40 1.49
N ARG A 47 -9.30 -0.84 1.71
CA ARG A 47 -10.05 -1.87 2.44
C ARG A 47 -10.39 -1.42 3.85
N GLN A 48 -9.43 -0.87 4.59
CA GLN A 48 -9.67 -0.32 5.93
C GLN A 48 -10.73 0.80 5.90
N GLN A 49 -10.64 1.72 4.93
CA GLN A 49 -11.62 2.79 4.77
C GLN A 49 -13.01 2.27 4.40
N ALA A 50 -13.09 1.24 3.57
CA ALA A 50 -14.35 0.60 3.21
C ALA A 50 -14.98 -0.11 4.41
N GLU A 51 -14.18 -0.84 5.20
CA GLU A 51 -14.62 -1.50 6.43
C GLU A 51 -15.15 -0.49 7.46
N GLU A 52 -14.42 0.61 7.71
CA GLU A 52 -14.89 1.69 8.59
C GLU A 52 -16.24 2.23 8.11
N LYS A 53 -16.36 2.52 6.81
CA LYS A 53 -17.61 3.04 6.23
C LYS A 53 -18.77 2.07 6.36
N VAL A 54 -18.55 0.79 6.06
CA VAL A 54 -19.60 -0.25 6.21
C VAL A 54 -19.98 -0.40 7.69
N GLY A 55 -19.01 -0.34 8.61
CA GLY A 55 -19.26 -0.33 10.04
C GLY A 55 -20.13 0.83 10.51
N GLU A 56 -19.87 2.05 10.01
CA GLU A 56 -20.74 3.22 10.27
C GLU A 56 -22.17 2.98 9.78
N LEU A 57 -22.33 2.41 8.57
CA LEU A 57 -23.65 2.19 7.96
C LEU A 57 -24.44 1.12 8.71
N VAL A 58 -23.80 0.03 9.13
CA VAL A 58 -24.42 -1.05 9.92
C VAL A 58 -24.81 -0.58 11.32
N ALA A 59 -24.12 0.43 11.87
CA ALA A 59 -24.47 1.03 13.17
C ALA A 59 -25.73 1.91 13.13
N ILE A 60 -26.27 2.24 11.94
CA ILE A 60 -27.51 3.02 11.81
C ILE A 60 -28.70 2.19 12.29
N THR A 61 -29.47 2.74 13.25
CA THR A 61 -30.63 2.08 13.85
C THR A 61 -31.98 2.53 13.26
N ASP A 62 -31.97 3.40 12.25
CA ASP A 62 -33.19 3.85 11.58
C ASP A 62 -33.87 2.69 10.82
N SER A 63 -35.14 2.45 11.13
CA SER A 63 -35.89 1.30 10.59
C SER A 63 -36.17 1.38 9.09
N VAL A 64 -36.23 2.59 8.51
CA VAL A 64 -36.46 2.76 7.07
C VAL A 64 -35.16 2.53 6.32
N PHE A 65 -34.06 3.07 6.83
CA PHE A 65 -32.72 2.81 6.32
C PHE A 65 -32.40 1.32 6.31
N ILE A 66 -32.60 0.63 7.44
CA ILE A 66 -32.36 -0.82 7.56
C ILE A 66 -33.20 -1.57 6.53
N GLN A 67 -34.51 -1.33 6.47
CA GLN A 67 -35.38 -2.03 5.49
C GLN A 67 -34.98 -1.77 4.04
N THR A 68 -34.42 -0.60 3.74
CA THR A 68 -34.03 -0.21 2.37
C THR A 68 -32.70 -0.83 1.98
N HIS A 69 -31.73 -0.90 2.91
CA HIS A 69 -30.34 -1.21 2.59
C HIS A 69 -29.81 -2.51 3.19
N GLN A 70 -30.62 -3.28 3.94
CA GLN A 70 -30.16 -4.50 4.61
C GLN A 70 -29.41 -5.45 3.65
N ALA A 71 -29.99 -5.77 2.50
CA ALA A 71 -29.36 -6.68 1.53
C ALA A 71 -28.07 -6.10 0.93
N ASP A 72 -27.99 -4.79 0.73
CA ASP A 72 -26.79 -4.13 0.21
C ASP A 72 -25.65 -4.16 1.24
N LEU A 73 -25.98 -3.98 2.53
CA LEU A 73 -25.01 -4.03 3.62
C LEU A 73 -24.48 -5.44 3.84
N GLU A 74 -25.36 -6.45 3.84
CA GLU A 74 -24.96 -7.86 3.92
C GLU A 74 -24.03 -8.23 2.75
N ALA A 75 -24.39 -7.83 1.52
CA ALA A 75 -23.56 -8.07 0.34
C ALA A 75 -22.21 -7.32 0.37
N LEU A 76 -22.15 -6.12 0.96
CA LEU A 76 -20.89 -5.37 1.13
C LEU A 76 -19.96 -6.04 2.13
N GLN A 77 -20.50 -6.55 3.25
CA GLN A 77 -19.72 -7.29 4.24
C GLN A 77 -19.16 -8.59 3.65
N GLU A 78 -19.97 -9.31 2.87
CA GLU A 78 -19.53 -10.51 2.14
C GLU A 78 -18.45 -10.19 1.10
N SER A 79 -18.64 -9.14 0.28
CA SER A 79 -17.61 -8.73 -0.70
C SER A 79 -16.28 -8.33 -0.05
N LEU A 80 -16.29 -7.68 1.12
CA LEU A 80 -15.06 -7.37 1.86
C LEU A 80 -14.37 -8.64 2.36
N HIS A 81 -15.14 -9.61 2.84
CA HIS A 81 -14.61 -10.90 3.28
C HIS A 81 -14.02 -11.70 2.12
N GLU A 82 -14.72 -11.81 0.99
CA GLU A 82 -14.23 -12.49 -0.22
C GLU A 82 -12.97 -11.81 -0.78
N TRP A 83 -12.86 -10.48 -0.67
CA TRP A 83 -11.65 -9.76 -1.06
C TRP A 83 -10.47 -10.10 -0.14
N ASP A 84 -10.69 -10.16 1.18
CA ASP A 84 -9.66 -10.54 2.16
C ASP A 84 -9.14 -11.98 1.90
N GLU A 85 -10.00 -12.92 1.48
CA GLU A 85 -9.60 -14.30 1.14
C GLU A 85 -8.72 -14.41 -0.11
N GLN A 86 -8.73 -13.40 -0.98
CA GLN A 86 -7.93 -13.36 -2.21
C GLN A 86 -6.56 -12.71 -2.01
N LEU A 87 -6.26 -12.19 -0.81
CA LEU A 87 -5.04 -11.43 -0.57
C LEU A 87 -3.79 -12.29 -0.78
N VAL A 88 -2.87 -11.78 -1.59
CA VAL A 88 -1.56 -12.38 -1.84
C VAL A 88 -0.50 -11.39 -1.39
N GLU A 89 0.39 -11.81 -0.49
CA GLU A 89 1.53 -11.00 -0.04
C GLU A 89 2.56 -10.79 -1.16
N VAL A 90 3.26 -9.66 -1.14
CA VAL A 90 4.32 -9.36 -2.11
C VAL A 90 5.69 -9.71 -1.50
N PRO A 91 6.46 -10.63 -2.11
CA PRO A 91 7.72 -11.11 -1.52
C PRO A 91 8.79 -10.00 -1.53
N GLY A 92 9.66 -10.02 -0.51
CA GLY A 92 10.78 -9.10 -0.37
C GLY A 92 10.47 -7.77 0.33
N PHE A 93 9.28 -7.66 0.95
CA PHE A 93 8.82 -6.49 1.72
C PHE A 93 8.38 -6.86 3.15
N GLU A 94 8.81 -8.01 3.68
CA GLU A 94 8.36 -8.56 4.96
C GLU A 94 8.69 -7.64 6.16
N GLU A 95 9.79 -6.87 6.08
CA GLU A 95 10.17 -5.89 7.10
C GLU A 95 9.33 -4.60 7.04
N GLU A 96 8.67 -4.30 5.91
CA GLU A 96 7.85 -3.10 5.72
C GLU A 96 6.43 -3.26 6.31
N HIS A 97 6.00 -4.50 6.57
CA HIS A 97 4.71 -4.82 7.19
C HIS A 97 4.72 -4.82 8.74
N ASP A 98 5.84 -4.52 9.43
CA ASP A 98 5.96 -4.55 10.90
C ASP A 98 5.26 -3.38 11.64
N HIS A 99 4.18 -2.86 11.06
CA HIS A 99 3.41 -1.75 11.61
C HIS A 99 1.94 -2.13 11.80
N ASN A 100 1.66 -2.78 12.94
CA ASN A 100 0.41 -2.60 13.68
C ASN A 100 -0.89 -3.14 13.03
N HIS A 101 -0.88 -4.40 12.60
CA HIS A 101 -2.09 -5.17 12.30
C HIS A 101 -2.43 -6.14 13.45
N GLU A 102 -2.76 -5.60 14.63
CA GLU A 102 -3.40 -6.39 15.70
C GLU A 102 -4.83 -6.76 15.28
N GLY A 103 -5.02 -7.86 14.53
CA GLY A 103 -6.38 -8.38 14.32
C GLY A 103 -6.67 -9.30 13.14
N HIS A 104 -5.71 -9.62 12.27
CA HIS A 104 -5.97 -10.60 11.21
C HIS A 104 -5.55 -11.99 11.69
N ASP A 105 -6.53 -12.86 11.92
CA ASP A 105 -6.30 -14.29 12.13
C ASP A 105 -5.42 -14.81 10.99
N HIS A 106 -4.18 -15.16 11.31
CA HIS A 106 -3.25 -15.80 10.39
C HIS A 106 -3.78 -17.21 10.09
N HIS A 107 -4.72 -17.31 9.16
CA HIS A 107 -4.99 -18.58 8.49
C HIS A 107 -3.68 -19.05 7.85
N ASP A 108 -3.32 -20.31 8.09
CA ASP A 108 -2.14 -21.00 7.55
C ASP A 108 -1.88 -20.57 6.09
N HIS A 109 -0.93 -19.65 5.90
CA HIS A 109 -0.45 -19.32 4.58
C HIS A 109 0.34 -20.54 4.10
N ASN A 110 -0.32 -21.41 3.34
CA ASN A 110 0.39 -22.28 2.40
C ASN A 110 1.41 -21.39 1.66
N ALA A 111 2.64 -21.90 1.48
CA ALA A 111 3.71 -21.15 0.80
C ALA A 111 3.14 -20.36 -0.37
N ALA A 112 3.38 -19.04 -0.39
CA ALA A 112 2.91 -18.17 -1.45
C ALA A 112 3.18 -18.88 -2.77
N PRO A 113 2.16 -19.05 -3.65
CA PRO A 113 2.36 -19.73 -4.91
C PRO A 113 3.60 -19.15 -5.58
N GLU A 114 4.43 -19.98 -6.22
CA GLU A 114 5.61 -19.48 -6.96
C GLU A 114 5.10 -18.69 -8.17
N LEU A 115 4.78 -17.42 -7.94
CA LEU A 115 4.33 -16.45 -8.91
C LEU A 115 5.53 -15.66 -9.38
N SER A 116 5.54 -15.33 -10.67
CA SER A 116 6.51 -14.38 -11.22
C SER A 116 6.23 -12.96 -10.71
N PRO A 117 7.24 -12.07 -10.72
CA PRO A 117 7.06 -10.64 -10.43
C PRO A 117 5.88 -9.99 -11.16
N LYS A 118 5.69 -10.37 -12.43
CA LYS A 118 4.59 -9.87 -13.25
C LYS A 118 3.23 -10.40 -12.76
N GLU A 119 3.15 -11.68 -12.38
CA GLU A 119 1.91 -12.24 -11.85
C GLU A 119 1.52 -11.59 -10.51
N HIS A 120 2.49 -11.28 -9.65
CA HIS A 120 2.23 -10.46 -8.47
C HIS A 120 1.66 -9.10 -8.85
N LEU A 121 2.28 -8.38 -9.80
CA LEU A 121 1.78 -7.09 -10.25
C LEU A 121 0.35 -7.16 -10.80
N ASP A 122 0.07 -8.13 -11.68
CA ASP A 122 -1.25 -8.31 -12.28
C ASP A 122 -2.33 -8.62 -11.21
N ILE A 123 -2.00 -9.42 -10.20
CA ILE A 123 -2.89 -9.71 -9.05
C ILE A 123 -3.15 -8.44 -8.23
N GLN A 124 -2.11 -7.69 -7.86
CA GLN A 124 -2.30 -6.48 -7.04
C GLN A 124 -3.09 -5.39 -7.77
N GLN A 125 -2.93 -5.28 -9.10
CA GLN A 125 -3.77 -4.41 -9.93
C GLN A 125 -5.24 -4.84 -9.90
N HIS A 126 -5.52 -6.15 -9.96
CA HIS A 126 -6.87 -6.68 -9.88
C HIS A 126 -7.51 -6.41 -8.51
N LEU A 127 -6.82 -6.75 -7.43
CA LEU A 127 -7.29 -6.55 -6.06
C LEU A 127 -7.54 -5.07 -5.76
N LEU A 128 -6.67 -4.18 -6.23
CA LEU A 128 -6.87 -2.73 -6.08
C LEU A 128 -8.12 -2.24 -6.82
N ALA A 129 -8.39 -2.75 -8.02
CA ALA A 129 -9.57 -2.38 -8.79
C ALA A 129 -10.86 -2.88 -8.13
N GLU A 130 -10.84 -4.09 -7.58
CA GLU A 130 -11.96 -4.69 -6.87
C GLU A 130 -12.29 -3.93 -5.59
N ILE A 131 -11.31 -3.67 -4.73
CA ILE A 131 -11.56 -2.96 -3.47
C ILE A 131 -12.02 -1.51 -3.70
N LYS A 132 -11.52 -0.84 -4.75
CA LYS A 132 -12.04 0.47 -5.18
C LYS A 132 -13.51 0.40 -5.55
N THR A 133 -13.94 -0.68 -6.19
CA THR A 133 -15.36 -0.91 -6.55
C THR A 133 -16.21 -1.14 -5.30
N ILE A 134 -15.75 -1.96 -4.36
CA ILE A 134 -16.44 -2.19 -3.08
C ILE A 134 -16.56 -0.89 -2.28
N ALA A 135 -15.47 -0.13 -2.15
CA ALA A 135 -15.44 1.15 -1.45
C ALA A 135 -16.36 2.20 -2.10
N GLU A 136 -16.48 2.20 -3.42
CA GLU A 136 -17.42 3.08 -4.13
C GLU A 136 -18.88 2.67 -3.84
N ARG A 137 -19.21 1.37 -3.88
CA ARG A 137 -20.55 0.89 -3.51
C ARG A 137 -20.93 1.29 -2.09
N ALA A 138 -20.01 1.15 -1.13
CA ALA A 138 -20.24 1.58 0.25
C ALA A 138 -20.50 3.10 0.38
N ARG A 139 -19.80 3.92 -0.42
CA ARG A 139 -20.00 5.39 -0.42
C ARG A 139 -21.31 5.85 -1.03
N GLN A 140 -21.95 5.03 -1.87
CA GLN A 140 -23.22 5.35 -2.51
C GLN A 140 -24.42 5.17 -1.57
N ILE A 141 -24.26 4.41 -0.48
CA ILE A 141 -25.28 4.26 0.56
C ILE A 141 -25.21 5.47 1.49
N GLN A 142 -26.31 6.21 1.57
CA GLN A 142 -26.44 7.39 2.42
C GLN A 142 -27.56 7.19 3.46
N PRO A 143 -27.35 7.58 4.73
CA PRO A 143 -28.40 7.61 5.75
C PRO A 143 -29.55 8.56 5.41
#